data_AF-R1D3A0-F1
#
_entry.id   AF-R1D3A0-F1
#
_cell.length_a   1.000
_cell.length_b   1.000
_cell.length_c   1.000
_cell.angle_alpha   90.00
_cell.angle_beta   90.00
_cell.angle_gamma   90.00
#
_symmetry.space_group_name_H-M   'P 1'
#
loop_
_entity.id
_entity.type
_entity.pdbx_description
1 polymer ?
#
loop_
_entity_poly.entity_id
_entity_poly.type
_entity_poly.pdbx_seq_one_letter_code
_entity_poly.pdbx_strand_id
1 'polypeptide(L)'
;ALLKFVVSITKHRWAHPFKRPVTEKEAPDYREIVTDPMDFSTLRKKVEGGAIRDVASLVSDLNLIFNNAMLYNPKGSDYHTMASTLK
;
A
#
# COMPACT_ATOMS: atom_id res chain seq x y z
N ALA A 1 -16.84 -5.62 7.75
CA ALA A 1 -15.70 -6.54 7.93
C ALA A 1 -14.42 -5.98 7.31
N LEU A 2 -14.39 -5.73 6.00
CA LEU A 2 -13.19 -5.26 5.27
C LEU A 2 -12.74 -3.84 5.66
N LEU A 3 -13.65 -2.86 5.73
CA LEU A 3 -13.29 -1.48 6.08
C LEU A 3 -12.68 -1.38 7.49
N LYS A 4 -13.16 -2.17 8.46
CA LYS A 4 -12.58 -2.23 9.81
C LYS A 4 -11.13 -2.74 9.77
N PHE A 5 -10.84 -3.73 8.93
CA PHE A 5 -9.48 -4.21 8.73
C PHE A 5 -8.57 -3.13 8.13
N VAL A 6 -9.02 -2.43 7.08
CA VAL A 6 -8.26 -1.30 6.49
C VAL A 6 -7.97 -0.21 7.52
N VAL A 7 -8.95 0.13 8.36
CA VAL A 7 -8.75 1.11 9.44
C VAL A 7 -7.79 0.58 10.51
N SER A 8 -7.80 -0.72 10.79
CA SER A 8 -6.88 -1.33 11.76
C SER A 8 -5.43 -1.29 11.28
N ILE A 9 -5.16 -1.71 10.03
CA ILE A 9 -3.79 -1.78 9.52
C ILE A 9 -3.13 -0.40 9.38
N THR A 10 -3.92 0.64 9.08
CA THR A 10 -3.42 2.03 8.98
C THR A 10 -2.93 2.61 10.33
N LYS A 11 -3.25 1.97 11.45
CA LYS A 11 -2.77 2.32 12.80
C LYS A 11 -1.45 1.65 13.17
N HIS A 12 -0.97 0.70 12.39
CA HIS A 12 0.32 0.07 12.65
C HIS A 12 1.45 1.12 12.59
N ARG A 13 2.45 1.02 13.47
CA ARG A 13 3.55 2.00 13.56
C ARG A 13 4.32 2.20 12.24
N TRP A 14 4.32 1.19 11.38
CA TRP A 14 4.99 1.19 10.08
C TRP A 14 4.06 1.50 8.90
N ALA A 15 2.80 1.83 9.17
CA ALA A 15 1.81 2.15 8.13
C ALA A 15 2.03 3.51 7.46
N HIS A 16 2.80 4.42 8.08
CA HIS A 16 2.86 5.82 7.68
C HIS A 16 3.24 6.08 6.20
N PRO A 17 4.17 5.34 5.55
CA PRO A 17 4.54 5.61 4.16
C PRO A 17 3.41 5.24 3.18
N PHE A 18 2.54 4.32 3.57
CA PHE A 18 1.53 3.72 2.71
C PHE A 18 0.16 4.41 2.82
N LYS A 19 0.05 5.50 3.60
CA LYS A 19 -1.24 6.15 3.90
C LYS A 19 -1.85 6.89 2.71
N ARG A 20 -1.04 7.34 1.75
CA ARG A 20 -1.46 8.14 0.59
C ARG A 20 -0.60 7.78 -0.64
N PRO A 21 -1.02 8.17 -1.85
CA PRO A 21 -0.22 7.97 -3.05
C PRO A 21 1.18 8.60 -2.91
N VAL A 22 2.18 7.90 -3.44
CA VAL A 22 3.53 8.43 -3.65
C VAL A 22 3.48 9.45 -4.78
N THR A 23 4.11 10.60 -4.57
CA THR A 23 4.21 11.67 -5.56
C THR A 23 5.59 11.65 -6.23
N GLU A 24 5.66 12.16 -7.46
CA GLU A 24 6.94 12.30 -8.19
C GLU A 24 7.92 13.25 -7.49
N LYS A 25 7.43 14.16 -6.61
CA LYS A 25 8.33 14.97 -5.79
C LYS A 25 9.06 14.16 -4.72
N GLU A 26 8.46 13.07 -4.24
CA GLU A 26 9.05 12.18 -3.25
C GLU A 26 9.93 11.13 -3.90
N ALA A 27 9.54 10.69 -5.10
CA ALA A 27 10.17 9.61 -5.86
C ALA A 27 10.00 9.90 -7.36
N PRO A 28 10.94 10.65 -7.99
CA PRO A 28 10.78 11.16 -9.36
C PRO A 28 10.51 10.12 -10.44
N ASP A 29 11.13 8.94 -10.32
CA ASP A 29 11.03 7.81 -11.25
C ASP A 29 10.01 6.74 -10.79
N TYR A 30 9.21 7.03 -9.76
CA TYR A 30 8.31 6.04 -9.17
C TYR A 30 7.35 5.43 -10.18
N ARG A 31 6.77 6.25 -11.07
CA ARG A 31 5.83 5.78 -12.10
C ARG A 31 6.49 5.10 -13.30
N GLU A 32 7.81 5.21 -13.43
CA GLU A 32 8.57 4.47 -14.43
C GLU A 32 8.82 3.03 -13.98
N ILE A 33 8.97 2.82 -12.66
CA ILE A 33 9.27 1.52 -12.05
C ILE A 33 8.00 0.81 -11.56
N VAL A 34 7.08 1.53 -10.91
CA VAL A 34 5.84 0.99 -10.34
C VAL A 34 4.67 1.22 -11.29
N THR A 35 4.20 0.13 -11.90
CA THR A 35 3.19 0.18 -12.96
C THR A 35 1.75 0.29 -12.46
N ASP A 36 1.46 -0.21 -11.24
CA ASP A 36 0.13 -0.15 -10.64
C ASP A 36 0.22 0.41 -9.20
N PRO A 37 0.28 1.75 -9.05
CA PRO A 37 0.38 2.38 -7.73
C PRO A 37 -0.85 2.09 -6.86
N MET A 38 -0.61 1.73 -5.60
CA MET A 38 -1.66 1.51 -4.61
C MET A 38 -1.22 2.05 -3.26
N ASP A 39 -2.18 2.48 -2.45
CA ASP A 39 -1.99 3.01 -1.10
C ASP A 39 -3.25 2.79 -0.25
N PHE A 40 -3.17 2.98 1.06
CA PHE A 40 -4.30 2.73 1.95
C PHE A 40 -5.49 3.66 1.73
N SER A 41 -5.29 4.90 1.28
CA SER A 41 -6.40 5.79 0.97
C SER A 41 -7.15 5.33 -0.28
N THR A 42 -6.43 4.84 -1.28
CA THR A 42 -7.01 4.26 -2.50
C THR A 42 -7.70 2.93 -2.19
N LEU A 43 -7.04 2.04 -1.43
CA LEU A 43 -7.63 0.78 -0.95
C LEU A 43 -8.95 1.02 -0.21
N ARG A 44 -8.95 1.99 0.72
CA ARG A 44 -10.14 2.38 1.47
C ARG A 44 -11.26 2.82 0.53
N LYS A 45 -10.96 3.71 -0.43
CA LYS A 45 -11.95 4.16 -1.44
C LYS A 45 -12.48 3.01 -2.27
N LYS A 46 -11.65 2.03 -2.67
CA LYS A 46 -12.09 0.83 -3.41
C LYS A 46 -13.03 -0.04 -2.58
N VAL A 47 -12.78 -0.19 -1.27
CA VAL A 47 -13.70 -0.91 -0.36
C VAL A 47 -15.01 -0.15 -0.17
N GLU A 48 -14.96 1.16 0.11
CA GLU A 48 -16.14 2.00 0.34
C GLU A 48 -17.00 2.16 -0.92
N GLY A 49 -16.37 2.26 -2.09
CA GLY A 49 -17.04 2.31 -3.39
C GLY A 49 -17.50 0.94 -3.92
N GLY A 50 -17.28 -0.14 -3.16
CA GLY A 50 -17.73 -1.48 -3.52
C GLY A 50 -16.98 -2.12 -4.69
N ALA A 51 -15.80 -1.61 -5.07
CA ALA A 51 -14.91 -2.26 -6.04
C ALA A 51 -14.20 -3.48 -5.41
N ILE A 52 -14.00 -3.47 -4.09
CA ILE A 52 -13.50 -4.61 -3.31
C ILE A 52 -14.64 -5.09 -2.41
N ARG A 53 -15.11 -6.32 -2.65
CA ARG A 53 -16.26 -6.91 -1.95
C ARG A 53 -15.92 -8.14 -1.12
N ASP A 54 -14.73 -8.69 -1.30
CA ASP A 54 -14.26 -9.89 -0.63
C ASP A 54 -12.83 -9.72 -0.09
N VAL A 55 -12.44 -10.68 0.75
CA VAL A 55 -11.12 -10.72 1.39
C VAL A 55 -10.02 -10.95 0.36
N ALA A 56 -10.26 -11.73 -0.69
CA ALA A 56 -9.25 -12.05 -1.70
C ALA A 56 -8.81 -10.79 -2.45
N SER A 57 -9.76 -9.99 -2.90
CA SER A 57 -9.52 -8.70 -3.58
C SER A 57 -8.86 -7.68 -2.65
N LEU A 58 -9.25 -7.66 -1.36
CA LEU A 58 -8.60 -6.82 -0.36
C LEU A 58 -7.12 -7.20 -0.17
N VAL A 59 -6.83 -8.50 -0.03
CA VAL A 59 -5.47 -9.02 0.16
C VAL A 59 -4.62 -8.79 -1.10
N SER A 60 -5.21 -8.90 -2.29
CA SER A 60 -4.53 -8.60 -3.56
C SER A 60 -4.01 -7.16 -3.59
N ASP A 61 -4.88 -6.17 -3.37
CA ASP A 61 -4.46 -4.76 -3.37
C ASP A 61 -3.54 -4.43 -2.19
N LEU A 62 -3.74 -5.07 -1.03
CA LEU A 62 -2.84 -4.88 0.11
C LEU A 62 -1.42 -5.37 -0.21
N ASN A 63 -1.30 -6.55 -0.82
CA ASN A 63 -0.02 -7.06 -1.29
C ASN A 63 0.61 -6.16 -2.33
N LEU A 64 -0.18 -5.55 -3.21
CA LEU A 64 0.30 -4.61 -4.21
C LEU A 64 0.99 -3.39 -3.55
N ILE A 65 0.40 -2.82 -2.50
CA ILE A 65 1.02 -1.72 -1.72
C ILE A 65 2.44 -2.10 -1.27
N PHE A 66 2.59 -3.27 -0.65
CA PHE A 66 3.88 -3.69 -0.08
C PHE A 66 4.86 -4.17 -1.14
N ASN A 67 4.39 -4.85 -2.19
CA ASN A 67 5.22 -5.30 -3.30
C ASN A 67 5.81 -4.12 -4.07
N ASN A 68 5.01 -3.09 -4.35
CA ASN A 68 5.49 -1.88 -5.01
C ASN A 68 6.59 -1.20 -4.19
N ALA A 69 6.41 -1.11 -2.88
CA ALA A 69 7.41 -0.55 -1.99
C ALA A 69 8.70 -1.38 -1.96
N MET A 70 8.62 -2.71 -1.89
CA MET A 70 9.79 -3.58 -1.93
C MET A 70 10.47 -3.64 -3.30
N LEU A 71 9.72 -3.43 -4.39
CA LEU A 71 10.24 -3.33 -5.75
C LEU A 71 11.05 -2.05 -5.94
N TYR A 72 10.47 -0.91 -5.56
CA TYR A 72 11.08 0.40 -5.76
C TYR A 72 12.25 0.64 -4.79
N ASN A 73 12.12 0.20 -3.53
CA ASN A 73 13.10 0.51 -2.50
C ASN A 73 14.12 -0.63 -2.30
N PRO A 74 15.44 -0.33 -2.22
CA PRO A 74 16.47 -1.33 -1.99
C PRO A 74 16.24 -2.15 -0.71
N LYS A 75 16.65 -3.42 -0.73
CA LYS A 75 16.66 -4.29 0.46
C LYS A 75 17.46 -3.62 1.58
N GLY A 76 16.90 -3.63 2.79
CA GLY A 76 17.51 -3.01 3.98
C GLY A 76 17.21 -1.52 4.17
N SER A 77 16.60 -0.84 3.18
CA SER A 77 16.05 0.49 3.41
C SER A 77 14.87 0.45 4.39
N ASP A 78 14.57 1.58 5.02
CA ASP A 78 13.45 1.70 5.95
C ASP A 78 12.12 1.35 5.28
N TYR A 79 11.88 1.84 4.06
CA TYR A 79 10.65 1.57 3.31
C TYR A 79 10.50 0.08 2.96
N HIS A 80 11.57 -0.57 2.54
CA HIS A 80 11.57 -2.00 2.26
C HIS A 80 11.29 -2.81 3.54
N THR A 81 11.94 -2.45 4.65
CA THR A 81 11.76 -3.12 5.96
C THR A 81 10.35 -2.95 6.50
N MET A 82 9.79 -1.74 6.41
CA MET A 82 8.41 -1.45 6.81
C MET A 82 7.40 -2.24 5.97
N ALA A 83 7.59 -2.29 4.65
CA ALA A 83 6.74 -3.07 3.74
C ALA A 83 6.83 -4.57 4.02
N SER A 84 8.04 -5.10 4.18
CA SER A 84 8.27 -6.52 4.45
C SER A 84 7.70 -6.97 5.80
N THR A 85 7.54 -6.08 6.77
CA THR A 85 6.90 -6.47 8.05
C THR A 85 5.39 -6.46 7.96
N LEU A 86 4.82 -5.48 7.24
CA LEU A 86 3.37 -5.33 7.15
C LEU A 86 2.70 -6.37 6.25
N LYS A 87 3.49 -6.95 5.35
CA LYS A 87 3.06 -8.02 4.44
C LYS A 87 2.87 -9.34 5.17
#